data_AF-A0A075GX92-F1
#
_entry.id   AF-A0A075GX92-F1
#
_cell.length_a   1.000
_cell.length_b   1.000
_cell.length_c   1.000
_cell.angle_alpha   90.00
_cell.angle_beta   90.00
_cell.angle_gamma   90.00
#
_symmetry.space_group_name_H-M   'P 1'
#
loop_
_entity.id
_entity.type
_entity.pdbx_description
1 polymer ?
#
loop_
_entity_poly.entity_id
_entity_poly.type
_entity_poly.pdbx_seq_one_letter_code
_entity_poly.pdbx_strand_id
1 'polypeptide(L)'
;MSEVMRGHLSVYLVAFLLLPALTGCMAKEESDPSSSDLEISPEILSGAQFQYVEFTAKMAMSVHIPYFVLDVESGFVTNNTTLHFNGKDTKSIQMLAPSNLESAYFLVGEVNQDSWEMRATNQSWDEWFNSSEFDSTYSYVKHPVFRTPLSGLSSAEGANHSTGLVDGYSVYEWMEMFTDSNSGYNERWGPLVWRDPAYERAIGFLRNEFASMGMDAQIHRYESSSSPFAVNVCGYKTGTLYPDEWLVLGAHLDIAEVGSGPGGGTHIGAHDNGAGVAMILEAASGLVEFDLRRTLAVCFWSNEENGYYGVDRWIDNIPSEVTITNYLNIDSAGVNFPGDYTLVMDVIPDTDDELGEQWEFIHMTEWLGSNNNDIAQTLRNGRDLYYSEGYAAMKDHDHTHPNTISVHESQRGRSDYVRFADRLDVVSMDFGAITGGYDCYHAPCDTLETMVDWMETDNATGQQNLCESFDMISWWVVNLAFYLDETPIYNED
;
A
#
# COMPACT_ATOMS: atom_id res chain seq x y z
N MET A 1 21.19 29.46 -88.18
CA MET A 1 21.15 28.24 -87.35
C MET A 1 22.25 28.36 -86.32
N SER A 2 21.93 28.42 -85.01
CA SER A 2 22.82 28.19 -83.85
C SER A 2 22.60 29.13 -82.64
N GLU A 3 21.39 29.63 -82.38
CA GLU A 3 21.09 30.27 -81.07
C GLU A 3 19.80 29.78 -80.39
N VAL A 4 18.95 29.02 -81.09
CA VAL A 4 17.65 28.56 -80.56
C VAL A 4 17.75 27.28 -79.70
N MET A 5 18.90 26.58 -79.69
CA MET A 5 19.03 25.27 -79.03
C MET A 5 19.69 25.29 -77.63
N ARG A 6 20.18 26.43 -77.14
CA ARG A 6 20.79 26.50 -75.79
C ARG A 6 19.86 26.99 -74.68
N GLY A 7 18.76 27.66 -75.02
CA GLY A 7 17.77 28.15 -74.04
C GLY A 7 16.84 27.06 -73.52
N HIS A 8 16.49 26.06 -74.32
CA HIS A 8 15.54 25.02 -73.90
C HIS A 8 16.18 23.93 -73.05
N LEU A 9 17.45 23.58 -73.27
CA LEU A 9 18.11 22.52 -72.49
C LEU A 9 18.39 22.92 -71.03
N SER A 10 18.59 24.22 -70.75
CA SER A 10 18.83 24.71 -69.38
C SER A 10 17.54 24.84 -68.56
N VAL A 11 16.38 25.05 -69.19
CA VAL A 11 15.09 25.13 -68.48
C VAL A 11 14.60 23.73 -68.07
N TYR A 12 14.84 22.70 -68.90
CA TYR A 12 14.51 21.32 -68.55
C TYR A 12 15.44 20.73 -67.47
N LEU A 13 16.72 21.13 -67.42
CA LEU A 13 17.64 20.66 -66.38
C LEU A 13 17.35 21.27 -65.00
N VAL A 14 16.93 22.55 -64.94
CA VAL A 14 16.51 23.19 -63.69
C VAL A 14 15.16 22.66 -63.20
N ALA A 15 14.24 22.33 -64.11
CA ALA A 15 12.97 21.69 -63.74
C ALA A 15 13.17 20.26 -63.17
N PHE A 16 14.15 19.50 -63.66
CA PHE A 16 14.45 18.16 -63.13
C PHE A 16 15.23 18.17 -61.80
N LEU A 17 15.98 19.22 -61.51
CA LEU A 17 16.69 19.40 -60.22
C LEU A 17 15.79 19.95 -59.10
N LEU A 18 14.58 20.43 -59.42
CA LEU A 18 13.58 20.88 -58.45
C LEU A 18 12.53 19.81 -58.10
N LEU A 19 12.50 18.68 -58.81
CA LEU A 19 11.60 17.55 -58.50
C LEU A 19 11.92 16.82 -57.17
N PRO A 20 13.18 16.71 -56.68
CA PRO A 20 13.44 16.08 -55.38
C PRO A 20 12.98 16.93 -54.19
N ALA A 21 12.70 18.23 -54.39
CA ALA A 21 12.25 19.13 -53.33
C ALA A 21 10.74 19.04 -53.05
N LEU A 22 9.98 18.30 -53.88
CA LEU A 22 8.53 18.12 -53.71
C LEU A 22 8.13 16.71 -53.23
N THR A 23 9.07 15.78 -53.13
CA THR A 23 8.86 14.47 -52.49
C THR A 23 9.12 14.47 -50.98
N GLY A 24 9.68 15.55 -50.43
CA GLY A 24 9.98 15.71 -49.00
C GLY A 24 8.87 16.36 -48.16
N CYS A 25 7.79 16.87 -48.77
CA CYS A 25 6.65 17.49 -48.09
C CYS A 25 5.32 16.76 -48.35
N MET A 26 5.41 15.44 -48.55
CA MET A 26 4.27 14.51 -48.62
C MET A 26 4.54 13.26 -47.78
N ALA A 27 5.38 13.37 -46.74
CA ALA A 27 5.12 12.55 -45.56
C ALA A 27 3.83 13.13 -45.00
N LYS A 28 2.76 12.32 -44.93
CA LYS A 28 1.67 12.60 -43.98
C LYS A 28 2.37 12.97 -42.68
N GLU A 29 2.04 14.12 -42.09
CA GLU A 29 2.18 14.24 -40.63
C GLU A 29 1.47 12.99 -40.11
N GLU A 30 2.25 12.01 -39.65
CA GLU A 30 1.67 10.92 -38.87
C GLU A 30 1.09 11.63 -37.66
N SER A 31 -0.23 11.57 -37.53
CA SER A 31 -0.92 12.17 -36.39
C SER A 31 -0.34 11.55 -35.13
N ASP A 32 -0.07 12.38 -34.13
CA ASP A 32 0.42 11.90 -32.84
C ASP A 32 -0.55 10.82 -32.30
N PRO A 33 -0.03 9.76 -31.67
CA PRO A 33 -0.87 8.71 -31.10
C PRO A 33 -1.90 9.28 -30.12
N SER A 34 -3.14 8.79 -30.22
CA SER A 34 -4.24 9.24 -29.35
C SER A 34 -4.87 8.06 -28.61
N SER A 35 -5.69 8.37 -27.60
CA SER A 35 -6.50 7.37 -26.89
C SER A 35 -7.40 6.54 -27.81
N SER A 36 -7.80 7.07 -28.98
CA SER A 36 -8.64 6.33 -29.95
C SER A 36 -7.87 5.26 -30.73
N ASP A 37 -6.54 5.30 -30.68
CA ASP A 37 -5.63 4.37 -31.35
C ASP A 37 -5.28 3.15 -30.48
N LEU A 38 -5.72 3.13 -29.22
CA LEU A 38 -5.53 2.04 -28.27
C LEU A 38 -6.87 1.36 -27.95
N GLU A 39 -6.90 0.04 -28.01
CA GLU A 39 -8.02 -0.78 -27.53
C GLU A 39 -7.56 -1.66 -26.38
N ILE A 40 -8.34 -1.71 -25.30
CA ILE A 40 -8.03 -2.46 -24.07
C ILE A 40 -9.10 -3.54 -23.85
N SER A 41 -8.66 -4.76 -23.55
CA SER A 41 -9.52 -5.91 -23.24
C SER A 41 -9.04 -6.58 -21.95
N PRO A 42 -9.94 -7.02 -21.05
CA PRO A 42 -11.41 -7.03 -21.18
C PRO A 42 -12.04 -5.64 -21.08
N GLU A 43 -13.30 -5.51 -21.53
CA GLU A 43 -14.06 -4.24 -21.53
C GLU A 43 -14.23 -3.63 -20.13
N ILE A 44 -14.26 -4.48 -19.09
CA ILE A 44 -14.26 -4.08 -17.69
C ILE A 44 -13.19 -4.90 -16.98
N LEU A 45 -12.26 -4.22 -16.33
CA LEU A 45 -11.23 -4.87 -15.51
C LEU A 45 -11.82 -5.29 -14.16
N SER A 46 -11.38 -6.43 -13.65
CA SER A 46 -11.68 -6.82 -12.28
C SER A 46 -10.76 -6.10 -11.30
N GLY A 47 -11.31 -5.29 -10.39
CA GLY A 47 -10.51 -4.62 -9.36
C GLY A 47 -9.89 -5.60 -8.36
N ALA A 48 -8.86 -5.17 -7.63
CA ALA A 48 -8.28 -5.90 -6.49
C ALA A 48 -7.68 -7.28 -6.84
N GLN A 49 -7.38 -7.57 -8.11
CA GLN A 49 -6.74 -8.82 -8.51
C GLN A 49 -5.86 -8.65 -9.75
N PHE A 50 -4.82 -9.47 -9.85
CA PHE A 50 -4.03 -9.59 -11.08
C PHE A 50 -4.83 -10.27 -12.18
N GLN A 51 -4.85 -9.68 -13.36
CA GLN A 51 -5.54 -10.24 -14.52
C GLN A 51 -4.75 -9.98 -15.81
N TYR A 52 -4.98 -10.82 -16.82
CA TYR A 52 -4.46 -10.55 -18.15
C TYR A 52 -5.24 -9.41 -18.80
N VAL A 53 -4.52 -8.40 -19.24
CA VAL A 53 -5.04 -7.25 -19.98
C VAL A 53 -4.33 -7.16 -21.33
N GLU A 54 -5.12 -7.15 -22.40
CA GLU A 54 -4.63 -7.01 -23.77
C GLU A 54 -4.72 -5.56 -24.22
N PHE A 55 -3.60 -5.02 -24.67
CA PHE A 55 -3.45 -3.69 -25.25
C PHE A 55 -3.21 -3.84 -26.75
N THR A 56 -4.15 -3.39 -27.57
CA THR A 56 -4.07 -3.44 -29.03
C THR A 56 -3.88 -2.04 -29.59
N ALA A 57 -2.68 -1.77 -30.10
CA ALA A 57 -2.33 -0.50 -30.72
C ALA A 57 -2.62 -0.54 -32.22
N LYS A 58 -3.22 0.53 -32.77
CA LYS A 58 -3.51 0.66 -34.22
C LYS A 58 -2.34 1.22 -35.02
N MET A 59 -1.38 1.83 -34.32
CA MET A 59 -0.16 2.43 -34.88
C MET A 59 0.97 2.37 -33.85
N ALA A 60 2.15 2.85 -34.22
CA ALA A 60 3.28 2.92 -33.31
C ALA A 60 2.99 3.94 -32.19
N MET A 61 3.24 3.57 -30.94
CA MET A 61 3.00 4.40 -29.75
C MET A 61 3.70 3.81 -28.51
N SER A 62 3.74 4.56 -27.42
CA SER A 62 4.07 4.03 -26.09
C SER A 62 2.88 4.16 -25.17
N VAL A 63 2.62 3.15 -24.33
CA VAL A 63 1.52 3.14 -23.37
C VAL A 63 2.08 2.95 -21.97
N HIS A 64 1.86 3.92 -21.09
CA HIS A 64 2.26 3.82 -19.68
C HIS A 64 1.17 3.19 -18.83
N ILE A 65 1.60 2.35 -17.91
CA ILE A 65 0.77 1.56 -17.01
C ILE A 65 1.16 1.96 -15.59
N PRO A 66 0.42 2.89 -14.97
CA PRO A 66 0.72 3.40 -13.64
C PRO A 66 0.21 2.45 -12.55
N TYR A 67 0.34 1.14 -12.77
CA TYR A 67 -0.14 0.09 -11.88
C TYR A 67 0.88 -1.05 -11.83
N PHE A 68 0.77 -1.89 -10.81
CA PHE A 68 1.65 -3.05 -10.67
C PHE A 68 1.41 -4.07 -11.79
N VAL A 69 2.50 -4.56 -12.37
CA VAL A 69 2.53 -5.59 -13.41
C VAL A 69 3.31 -6.79 -12.89
N LEU A 70 2.73 -7.97 -12.99
CA LEU A 70 3.42 -9.22 -12.73
C LEU A 70 4.23 -9.59 -13.97
N ASP A 71 5.54 -9.56 -13.86
CA ASP A 71 6.43 -10.10 -14.87
C ASP A 71 6.38 -11.64 -14.80
N VAL A 72 5.66 -12.25 -15.72
CA VAL A 72 5.46 -13.70 -15.79
C VAL A 72 6.75 -14.49 -16.06
N GLU A 73 7.80 -13.85 -16.57
CA GLU A 73 9.09 -14.52 -16.80
C GLU A 73 9.90 -14.64 -15.51
N SER A 74 9.93 -13.57 -14.70
CA SER A 74 10.68 -13.55 -13.44
C SER A 74 9.86 -13.98 -12.22
N GLY A 75 8.54 -13.89 -12.28
CA GLY A 75 7.62 -14.12 -11.16
C GLY A 75 7.46 -12.90 -10.24
N PHE A 76 8.12 -11.78 -10.54
CA PHE A 76 8.13 -10.60 -9.71
C PHE A 76 7.05 -9.59 -10.08
N VAL A 77 6.52 -8.92 -9.06
CA VAL A 77 5.73 -7.71 -9.25
C VAL A 77 6.67 -6.53 -9.51
N THR A 78 6.30 -5.70 -10.48
CA THR A 78 7.04 -4.52 -10.95
C THR A 78 6.10 -3.32 -11.06
N ASN A 79 6.64 -2.12 -10.95
CA ASN A 79 5.91 -0.87 -11.21
C ASN A 79 6.41 -0.16 -12.49
N ASN A 80 5.88 1.04 -12.76
CA ASN A 80 6.36 1.96 -13.80
C ASN A 80 6.55 1.33 -15.20
N THR A 81 5.62 0.47 -15.62
CA THR A 81 5.73 -0.28 -16.88
C THR A 81 5.29 0.57 -18.07
N THR A 82 6.09 0.57 -19.15
CA THR A 82 5.72 1.16 -20.44
C THR A 82 5.76 0.12 -21.56
N LEU A 83 4.67 0.02 -22.31
CA LEU A 83 4.56 -0.85 -23.49
C LEU A 83 4.87 -0.05 -24.75
N HIS A 84 5.92 -0.44 -25.47
CA HIS A 84 6.24 0.15 -26.78
C HIS A 84 5.67 -0.66 -27.94
N PHE A 85 4.96 -0.01 -28.84
CA PHE A 85 4.43 -0.59 -30.07
C PHE A 85 5.15 0.03 -31.27
N ASN A 86 5.75 -0.80 -32.12
CA ASN A 86 6.46 -0.35 -33.32
C ASN A 86 5.55 -0.15 -34.54
N GLY A 87 4.23 -0.31 -34.36
CA GLY A 87 3.21 -0.31 -35.39
C GLY A 87 1.94 -0.96 -34.84
N LYS A 88 1.08 -1.46 -35.73
CA LYS A 88 -0.10 -2.22 -35.31
C LYS A 88 0.33 -3.54 -34.67
N ASP A 89 0.05 -3.71 -33.39
CA ASP A 89 0.44 -4.88 -32.61
C ASP A 89 -0.44 -5.01 -31.36
N THR A 90 -0.46 -6.20 -30.75
CA THR A 90 -1.19 -6.51 -29.53
C THR A 90 -0.23 -7.09 -28.50
N LYS A 91 -0.22 -6.54 -27.30
CA LYS A 91 0.55 -7.03 -26.17
C LYS A 91 -0.38 -7.39 -25.03
N SER A 92 -0.10 -8.50 -24.35
CA SER A 92 -0.81 -8.92 -23.16
C SER A 92 0.13 -8.87 -21.98
N ILE A 93 -0.34 -8.32 -20.86
CA ILE A 93 0.38 -8.32 -19.59
C ILE A 93 -0.56 -8.78 -18.48
N GLN A 94 0.02 -9.23 -17.37
CA GLN A 94 -0.74 -9.48 -16.16
C GLN A 94 -0.58 -8.26 -15.23
N MET A 95 -1.65 -7.51 -15.00
CA MET A 95 -1.61 -6.29 -14.17
C MET A 95 -2.66 -6.31 -13.07
N LEU A 96 -2.37 -5.57 -11.99
CA LEU A 96 -3.27 -5.33 -10.89
C LEU A 96 -4.09 -4.06 -11.18
N ALA A 97 -5.39 -4.21 -11.38
CA ALA A 97 -6.29 -3.06 -11.45
C ALA A 97 -6.52 -2.50 -10.03
N PRO A 98 -6.75 -1.18 -9.88
CA PRO A 98 -6.94 -0.57 -8.57
C PRO A 98 -8.08 -1.23 -7.80
N SER A 99 -7.93 -1.39 -6.49
CA SER A 99 -8.92 -2.09 -5.65
C SER A 99 -10.19 -1.28 -5.43
N ASN A 100 -10.05 0.04 -5.26
CA ASN A 100 -11.13 0.92 -4.77
C ASN A 100 -11.39 2.12 -5.69
N LEU A 101 -11.05 2.00 -6.98
CA LEU A 101 -11.38 2.98 -8.02
C LEU A 101 -12.30 2.37 -9.09
N GLU A 102 -13.26 3.16 -9.59
CA GLU A 102 -14.17 2.74 -10.67
C GLU A 102 -13.49 2.71 -12.05
N SER A 103 -12.25 3.16 -12.17
CA SER A 103 -11.52 3.21 -13.43
C SER A 103 -10.02 3.07 -13.23
N ALA A 104 -9.37 2.42 -14.19
CA ALA A 104 -7.94 2.42 -14.40
C ALA A 104 -7.59 3.46 -15.47
N TYR A 105 -6.42 4.07 -15.35
CA TYR A 105 -5.96 5.14 -16.24
C TYR A 105 -4.66 4.76 -16.92
N PHE A 106 -4.59 4.95 -18.24
CA PHE A 106 -3.42 4.63 -19.05
C PHE A 106 -3.01 5.85 -19.87
N LEU A 107 -1.72 6.15 -19.96
CA LEU A 107 -1.21 7.26 -20.76
C LEU A 107 -0.75 6.75 -22.12
N VAL A 108 -1.05 7.49 -23.18
CA VAL A 108 -0.71 7.16 -24.57
C VAL A 108 0.16 8.28 -25.14
N GLY A 109 1.42 7.97 -25.36
CA GLY A 109 2.45 8.91 -25.79
C GLY A 109 3.15 8.49 -27.08
N GLU A 110 4.18 9.25 -27.43
CA GLU A 110 4.94 9.07 -28.66
C GLU A 110 5.74 7.75 -28.66
N VAL A 111 6.25 7.38 -29.84
CA VAL A 111 7.06 6.17 -30.02
C VAL A 111 8.38 6.29 -29.25
N ASN A 112 8.72 5.28 -28.45
CA ASN A 112 9.90 5.25 -27.57
C ASN A 112 9.89 6.30 -26.45
N GLN A 113 8.72 6.71 -25.98
CA GLN A 113 8.60 7.52 -24.79
C GLN A 113 8.75 6.65 -23.54
N ASP A 114 9.77 6.95 -22.74
CA ASP A 114 10.07 6.28 -21.46
C ASP A 114 9.84 7.16 -20.24
N SER A 115 9.66 8.47 -20.44
CA SER A 115 9.45 9.45 -19.38
C SER A 115 8.02 9.96 -19.41
N TRP A 116 7.40 10.02 -18.23
CA TRP A 116 6.02 10.43 -18.04
C TRP A 116 5.96 11.41 -16.88
N GLU A 117 5.41 12.59 -17.10
CA GLU A 117 5.05 13.50 -16.02
C GLU A 117 3.77 12.96 -15.37
N MET A 118 3.78 12.77 -14.06
CA MET A 118 2.65 12.19 -13.33
C MET A 118 1.97 13.24 -12.47
N ARG A 119 0.68 13.01 -12.17
CA ARG A 119 -0.07 13.82 -11.20
C ARG A 119 0.66 13.89 -9.85
N ALA A 120 0.46 14.98 -9.12
CA ALA A 120 0.93 15.05 -7.74
C ALA A 120 0.22 14.01 -6.85
N THR A 121 0.88 13.57 -5.77
CA THR A 121 0.37 12.56 -4.82
C THR A 121 -0.96 12.97 -4.19
N ASN A 122 -1.15 14.28 -4.03
CA ASN A 122 -2.31 14.91 -3.44
C ASN A 122 -3.31 15.42 -4.50
N GLN A 123 -3.31 14.91 -5.73
CA GLN A 123 -4.21 15.30 -6.82
C GLN A 123 -4.86 14.04 -7.40
N SER A 124 -6.18 14.03 -7.63
CA SER A 124 -6.83 12.87 -8.25
C SER A 124 -6.55 12.82 -9.76
N TRP A 125 -6.76 11.64 -10.38
CA TRP A 125 -6.63 11.48 -11.82
C TRP A 125 -7.51 12.46 -12.61
N ASP A 126 -8.79 12.56 -12.24
CA ASP A 126 -9.74 13.44 -12.91
C ASP A 126 -9.38 14.93 -12.69
N GLU A 127 -8.85 15.32 -11.52
CA GLU A 127 -8.34 16.68 -11.30
C GLU A 127 -7.14 17.00 -12.19
N TRP A 128 -6.19 16.07 -12.29
CA TRP A 128 -4.98 16.25 -13.09
C TRP A 128 -5.28 16.39 -14.57
N PHE A 129 -6.09 15.50 -15.16
CA PHE A 129 -6.46 15.57 -16.59
C PHE A 129 -7.24 16.84 -16.96
N ASN A 130 -7.90 17.48 -15.99
CA ASN A 130 -8.62 18.75 -16.19
C ASN A 130 -7.77 19.98 -15.82
N SER A 131 -6.54 19.79 -15.34
CA SER A 131 -5.63 20.86 -14.95
C SER A 131 -4.86 21.43 -16.15
N SER A 132 -4.25 22.60 -15.97
CA SER A 132 -3.26 23.11 -16.93
C SER A 132 -1.91 22.41 -16.86
N GLU A 133 -1.67 21.57 -15.85
CA GLU A 133 -0.39 20.90 -15.58
C GLU A 133 -0.22 19.62 -16.39
N PHE A 134 -1.31 18.94 -16.76
CA PHE A 134 -1.23 17.68 -17.52
C PHE A 134 -0.46 17.84 -18.84
N ASP A 135 -0.45 19.07 -19.39
CA ASP A 135 0.08 19.45 -20.70
C ASP A 135 -0.47 18.54 -21.82
N SER A 136 -0.84 19.07 -22.99
CA SER A 136 -1.45 18.22 -24.04
C SER A 136 -0.46 17.24 -24.69
N THR A 137 0.69 16.99 -24.07
CA THR A 137 1.85 16.26 -24.57
C THR A 137 1.55 14.79 -24.83
N TYR A 138 0.64 14.18 -24.07
CA TYR A 138 0.11 12.85 -24.37
C TYR A 138 -1.39 12.74 -24.08
N SER A 139 -1.99 11.71 -24.65
CA SER A 139 -3.39 11.36 -24.45
C SER A 139 -3.54 10.36 -23.29
N TYR A 140 -4.77 10.09 -22.86
CA TYR A 140 -5.04 9.09 -21.84
C TYR A 140 -6.31 8.30 -22.14
N VAL A 141 -6.37 7.08 -21.59
CA VAL A 141 -7.55 6.21 -21.62
C VAL A 141 -8.03 6.01 -20.18
N LYS A 142 -9.29 6.36 -19.91
CA LYS A 142 -10.02 5.97 -18.69
C LYS A 142 -10.77 4.68 -19.01
N HIS A 143 -10.41 3.59 -18.33
CA HIS A 143 -10.92 2.25 -18.60
C HIS A 143 -11.68 1.70 -17.38
N PRO A 144 -12.91 1.17 -17.53
CA PRO A 144 -13.73 0.77 -16.39
C PRO A 144 -13.13 -0.35 -15.55
N VAL A 145 -13.30 -0.25 -14.23
CA VAL A 145 -12.94 -1.26 -13.24
C VAL A 145 -14.16 -1.61 -12.42
N PHE A 146 -14.37 -2.89 -12.14
CA PHE A 146 -15.44 -3.37 -11.28
C PHE A 146 -14.94 -4.49 -10.38
N ARG A 147 -14.95 -4.27 -9.07
CA ARG A 147 -14.68 -5.30 -8.06
C ARG A 147 -16.01 -6.00 -7.74
N THR A 148 -16.12 -7.28 -8.10
CA THR A 148 -17.39 -8.00 -7.94
C THR A 148 -17.56 -8.41 -6.46
N PRO A 149 -18.62 -7.97 -5.77
CA PRO A 149 -18.87 -8.35 -4.38
C PRO A 149 -19.15 -9.85 -4.21
N LEU A 150 -18.84 -10.39 -3.03
CA LEU A 150 -19.23 -11.75 -2.66
C LEU A 150 -20.76 -11.87 -2.63
N SER A 151 -21.29 -12.95 -3.20
CA SER A 151 -22.73 -13.17 -3.26
C SER A 151 -23.31 -13.43 -1.86
N GLY A 152 -24.38 -12.73 -1.50
CA GLY A 152 -25.10 -12.94 -0.24
C GLY A 152 -24.78 -11.91 0.85
N LEU A 153 -23.80 -11.04 0.62
CA LEU A 153 -23.51 -9.89 1.47
C LEU A 153 -24.20 -8.63 0.94
N SER A 154 -24.67 -7.79 1.85
CA SER A 154 -25.16 -6.44 1.57
C SER A 154 -24.03 -5.40 1.70
N SER A 155 -24.22 -4.22 1.11
CA SER A 155 -23.24 -3.13 1.27
C SER A 155 -23.02 -2.75 2.75
N ALA A 156 -24.07 -2.83 3.58
CA ALA A 156 -24.00 -2.58 5.02
C ALA A 156 -23.18 -3.62 5.80
N GLU A 157 -22.94 -4.80 5.22
CA GLU A 157 -22.07 -5.84 5.78
C GLU A 157 -20.64 -5.76 5.20
N GLY A 158 -20.35 -4.77 4.34
CA GLY A 158 -19.02 -4.61 3.73
C GLY A 158 -18.85 -5.30 2.37
N ALA A 159 -19.93 -5.64 1.67
CA ALA A 159 -19.87 -6.39 0.40
C ALA A 159 -18.92 -5.76 -0.66
N ASN A 160 -18.77 -4.44 -0.70
CA ASN A 160 -17.89 -3.77 -1.68
C ASN A 160 -16.39 -4.08 -1.46
N HIS A 161 -16.02 -4.57 -0.28
CA HIS A 161 -14.66 -4.90 0.12
C HIS A 161 -14.53 -6.36 0.55
N SER A 162 -15.13 -7.28 -0.22
CA SER A 162 -15.27 -8.70 0.13
C SER A 162 -14.64 -9.70 -0.84
N THR A 163 -13.84 -9.22 -1.79
CA THR A 163 -13.18 -10.06 -2.81
C THR A 163 -11.85 -9.46 -3.26
N GLY A 164 -10.94 -10.25 -3.78
CA GLY A 164 -9.66 -9.76 -4.31
C GLY A 164 -8.53 -10.68 -3.90
N LEU A 165 -7.29 -10.24 -4.12
CA LEU A 165 -6.11 -10.87 -3.54
C LEU A 165 -6.12 -10.75 -2.01
N VAL A 166 -6.53 -9.57 -1.51
CA VAL A 166 -6.82 -9.29 -0.11
C VAL A 166 -8.10 -8.47 -0.01
N ASP A 167 -8.82 -8.57 1.10
CA ASP A 167 -10.02 -7.77 1.31
C ASP A 167 -10.37 -7.50 2.78
N GLY A 168 -11.03 -6.37 3.03
CA GLY A 168 -11.37 -5.94 4.39
C GLY A 168 -12.48 -6.76 5.06
N TYR A 169 -13.34 -7.45 4.32
CA TYR A 169 -14.33 -8.35 4.89
C TYR A 169 -13.66 -9.59 5.50
N SER A 170 -12.63 -10.14 4.84
CA SER A 170 -11.79 -11.22 5.38
C SER A 170 -11.09 -10.78 6.67
N VAL A 171 -10.59 -9.54 6.74
CA VAL A 171 -10.09 -8.96 8.00
C VAL A 171 -11.18 -8.87 9.07
N TYR A 172 -12.40 -8.46 8.70
CA TYR A 172 -13.52 -8.43 9.64
C TYR A 172 -13.86 -9.83 10.18
N GLU A 173 -13.83 -10.87 9.34
CA GLU A 173 -14.01 -12.27 9.79
C GLU A 173 -12.88 -12.72 10.73
N TRP A 174 -11.63 -12.33 10.47
CA TRP A 174 -10.51 -12.54 11.41
C TRP A 174 -10.80 -11.88 12.76
N MET A 175 -11.31 -10.64 12.74
CA MET A 175 -11.65 -9.90 13.94
C MET A 175 -12.79 -10.57 14.72
N GLU A 176 -13.85 -11.04 14.06
CA GLU A 176 -14.92 -11.78 14.74
C GLU A 176 -14.39 -13.01 15.49
N MET A 177 -13.42 -13.72 14.90
CA MET A 177 -12.81 -14.88 15.54
C MET A 177 -11.86 -14.49 16.69
N PHE A 178 -10.94 -13.55 16.47
CA PHE A 178 -9.94 -13.17 17.49
C PHE A 178 -10.57 -12.47 18.69
N THR A 179 -11.66 -11.75 18.46
CA THR A 179 -12.33 -10.95 19.49
C THR A 179 -13.48 -11.67 20.18
N ASP A 180 -13.87 -12.88 19.76
CA ASP A 180 -14.78 -13.71 20.53
C ASP A 180 -14.15 -14.09 21.87
N SER A 181 -14.78 -13.67 22.96
CA SER A 181 -14.43 -14.01 24.36
C SER A 181 -14.26 -15.51 24.66
N ASN A 182 -14.80 -16.40 23.81
CA ASN A 182 -14.71 -17.85 23.95
C ASN A 182 -13.65 -18.48 23.02
N SER A 183 -13.00 -17.68 22.18
CA SER A 183 -12.00 -18.13 21.21
C SER A 183 -10.74 -18.70 21.89
N GLY A 184 -10.44 -18.21 23.11
CA GLY A 184 -9.22 -18.52 23.84
C GLY A 184 -7.99 -17.74 23.38
N TYR A 185 -8.15 -16.75 22.50
CA TYR A 185 -7.11 -15.81 22.03
C TYR A 185 -6.97 -14.54 22.87
N ASN A 186 -7.92 -14.29 23.77
CA ASN A 186 -7.97 -13.10 24.60
C ASN A 186 -6.98 -13.20 25.78
N GLU A 187 -6.84 -12.14 26.57
CA GLU A 187 -5.94 -12.06 27.73
C GLU A 187 -4.45 -12.22 27.37
N ARG A 188 -4.09 -11.72 26.19
CA ARG A 188 -2.73 -11.77 25.67
C ARG A 188 -1.84 -10.64 26.23
N TRP A 189 -1.83 -10.39 27.55
CA TRP A 189 -1.16 -9.24 28.21
C TRP A 189 0.38 -9.15 28.07
N GLY A 190 0.96 -9.97 27.20
CA GLY A 190 2.36 -10.36 27.22
C GLY A 190 2.57 -11.62 28.05
N PRO A 191 3.65 -12.39 27.82
CA PRO A 191 3.95 -13.58 28.59
C PRO A 191 4.43 -13.22 30.02
N LEU A 192 3.50 -12.94 30.93
CA LEU A 192 3.81 -12.57 32.33
C LEU A 192 4.45 -13.73 33.10
N VAL A 193 4.09 -14.97 32.74
CA VAL A 193 4.69 -16.19 33.26
C VAL A 193 5.37 -16.98 32.16
N TRP A 194 6.33 -17.84 32.54
CA TRP A 194 6.99 -18.72 31.59
C TRP A 194 5.97 -19.65 30.92
N ARG A 195 5.93 -19.62 29.58
CA ARG A 195 4.94 -20.34 28.76
C ARG A 195 3.51 -19.99 29.18
N ASP A 196 3.22 -18.70 29.21
CA ASP A 196 1.88 -18.19 29.48
C ASP A 196 0.84 -18.92 28.61
N PRO A 197 -0.17 -19.59 29.19
CA PRO A 197 -1.09 -20.40 28.43
C PRO A 197 -1.94 -19.63 27.41
N ALA A 198 -2.29 -18.37 27.69
CA ALA A 198 -3.07 -17.55 26.76
C ALA A 198 -2.20 -17.15 25.57
N TYR A 199 -1.01 -16.62 25.87
CA TYR A 199 -0.08 -16.22 24.84
C TYR A 199 0.42 -17.40 23.98
N GLU A 200 0.69 -18.56 24.59
CA GLU A 200 1.12 -19.78 23.88
C GLU A 200 0.06 -20.33 22.92
N ARG A 201 -1.24 -20.14 23.22
CA ARG A 201 -2.32 -20.49 22.28
C ARG A 201 -2.31 -19.56 21.08
N ALA A 202 -2.21 -18.25 21.30
CA ALA A 202 -2.19 -17.25 20.24
C ALA A 202 -1.02 -17.46 19.27
N ILE A 203 0.22 -17.54 19.78
CA ILE A 203 1.40 -17.79 18.92
C ILE A 203 1.37 -19.17 18.26
N GLY A 204 0.76 -20.17 18.91
CA GLY A 204 0.63 -21.51 18.37
C GLY A 204 -0.28 -21.56 17.15
N PHE A 205 -1.38 -20.78 17.19
CA PHE A 205 -2.28 -20.60 16.07
C PHE A 205 -1.63 -19.82 14.94
N LEU A 206 -1.07 -18.64 15.21
CA LEU A 206 -0.44 -17.80 14.20
C LEU A 206 0.70 -18.53 13.48
N ARG A 207 1.46 -19.37 14.21
CA ARG A 207 2.44 -20.26 13.59
C ARG A 207 1.80 -21.26 12.62
N ASN A 208 0.62 -21.80 12.95
CA ASN A 208 -0.08 -22.71 12.04
C ASN A 208 -0.63 -21.97 10.81
N GLU A 209 -1.11 -20.74 10.97
CA GLU A 209 -1.54 -19.90 9.83
C GLU A 209 -0.37 -19.56 8.91
N PHE A 210 0.78 -19.13 9.44
CA PHE A 210 1.98 -18.94 8.62
C PHE A 210 2.42 -20.24 7.91
N ALA A 211 2.34 -21.38 8.60
CA ALA A 211 2.66 -22.66 7.99
C ALA A 211 1.65 -23.09 6.91
N SER A 212 0.36 -22.73 7.06
CA SER A 212 -0.69 -23.02 6.06
C SER A 212 -0.51 -22.17 4.80
N MET A 213 -0.02 -20.93 4.97
CA MET A 213 0.43 -20.02 3.92
C MET A 213 1.73 -20.47 3.22
N GLY A 214 2.39 -21.51 3.72
CA GLY A 214 3.65 -22.03 3.16
C GLY A 214 4.90 -21.26 3.58
N MET A 215 4.81 -20.38 4.58
CA MET A 215 5.95 -19.67 5.15
C MET A 215 6.73 -20.56 6.13
N ASP A 216 8.00 -20.25 6.35
CA ASP A 216 8.78 -20.82 7.45
C ASP A 216 8.31 -20.20 8.78
N ALA A 217 7.41 -20.91 9.45
CA ALA A 217 6.74 -20.45 10.65
C ALA A 217 7.53 -20.79 11.93
N GLN A 218 8.02 -19.76 12.60
CA GLN A 218 8.87 -19.87 13.78
C GLN A 218 8.25 -19.19 15.00
N ILE A 219 8.46 -19.80 16.17
CA ILE A 219 8.21 -19.13 17.45
C ILE A 219 9.57 -18.85 18.09
N HIS A 220 9.89 -17.58 18.26
CA HIS A 220 11.12 -17.11 18.89
C HIS A 220 10.88 -16.94 20.39
N ARG A 221 11.41 -17.87 21.21
CA ARG A 221 11.37 -17.77 22.68
C ARG A 221 12.72 -17.33 23.21
N TYR A 222 12.75 -16.19 23.89
CA TYR A 222 13.98 -15.65 24.45
C TYR A 222 14.12 -16.09 25.92
N GLU A 223 14.56 -17.33 26.15
CA GLU A 223 14.55 -17.98 27.48
C GLU A 223 15.31 -17.20 28.58
N SER A 224 16.25 -16.33 28.19
CA SER A 224 17.01 -15.47 29.10
C SER A 224 16.30 -14.17 29.48
N SER A 225 15.15 -13.83 28.88
CA SER A 225 14.36 -12.66 29.28
C SER A 225 13.73 -12.89 30.66
N SER A 226 13.78 -11.87 31.53
CA SER A 226 12.98 -11.83 32.75
C SER A 226 11.52 -11.49 32.44
N SER A 227 10.59 -11.84 33.33
CA SER A 227 9.18 -11.43 33.22
C SER A 227 9.06 -9.89 33.06
N PRO A 228 8.22 -9.40 32.12
CA PRO A 228 7.46 -10.19 31.13
C PRO A 228 8.39 -10.87 30.11
N PHE A 229 8.21 -12.19 29.92
CA PHE A 229 9.08 -12.98 29.04
C PHE A 229 8.83 -12.57 27.59
N ALA A 230 9.86 -12.51 26.76
CA ALA A 230 9.72 -12.17 25.35
C ALA A 230 9.50 -13.44 24.51
N VAL A 231 8.40 -13.46 23.73
CA VAL A 231 8.06 -14.55 22.82
C VAL A 231 7.40 -13.98 21.57
N ASN A 232 8.04 -14.07 20.42
CA ASN A 232 7.46 -13.61 19.15
C ASN A 232 7.05 -14.82 18.29
N VAL A 233 6.15 -14.57 17.34
CA VAL A 233 5.84 -15.51 16.26
C VAL A 233 6.09 -14.82 14.93
N CYS A 234 6.82 -15.48 14.04
CA CYS A 234 7.17 -14.95 12.74
C CYS A 234 6.98 -16.00 11.64
N GLY A 235 6.54 -15.57 10.47
CA GLY A 235 6.59 -16.32 9.22
C GLY A 235 7.62 -15.70 8.28
N TYR A 236 8.47 -16.53 7.68
CA TYR A 236 9.47 -16.08 6.71
C TYR A 236 9.21 -16.68 5.33
N LYS A 237 9.20 -15.84 4.29
CA LYS A 237 9.25 -16.28 2.89
C LYS A 237 10.57 -15.82 2.29
N THR A 238 11.48 -16.76 2.04
CA THR A 238 12.82 -16.46 1.51
C THR A 238 12.74 -15.83 0.11
N GLY A 239 13.39 -14.68 -0.06
CA GLY A 239 13.51 -14.02 -1.36
C GLY A 239 14.41 -14.76 -2.33
N THR A 240 14.20 -14.58 -3.63
CA THR A 240 14.91 -15.33 -4.68
C THR A 240 16.15 -14.61 -5.23
N LEU A 241 16.28 -13.29 -5.01
CA LEU A 241 17.40 -12.49 -5.52
C LEU A 241 18.32 -11.97 -4.41
N TYR A 242 17.73 -11.49 -3.31
CA TYR A 242 18.40 -10.93 -2.14
C TYR A 242 17.85 -11.61 -0.86
N PRO A 243 18.13 -12.91 -0.63
CA PRO A 243 17.56 -13.64 0.51
C PRO A 243 18.01 -13.09 1.87
N ASP A 244 19.15 -12.39 1.91
CA ASP A 244 19.71 -11.78 3.12
C ASP A 244 19.25 -10.32 3.31
N GLU A 245 18.43 -9.77 2.40
CA GLU A 245 17.74 -8.49 2.57
C GLU A 245 16.29 -8.75 2.96
N TRP A 246 15.85 -8.21 4.11
CA TRP A 246 14.55 -8.51 4.70
C TRP A 246 13.65 -7.28 4.72
N LEU A 247 12.47 -7.40 4.08
CA LEU A 247 11.34 -6.50 4.30
C LEU A 247 10.51 -7.06 5.44
N VAL A 248 10.29 -6.26 6.48
CA VAL A 248 9.58 -6.71 7.68
C VAL A 248 8.20 -6.08 7.75
N LEU A 249 7.18 -6.90 7.98
CA LEU A 249 5.81 -6.47 8.28
C LEU A 249 5.47 -6.91 9.70
N GLY A 250 4.78 -6.07 10.47
CA GLY A 250 4.43 -6.47 11.84
C GLY A 250 3.34 -5.66 12.54
N ALA A 251 2.96 -6.19 13.68
CA ALA A 251 2.04 -5.63 14.66
C ALA A 251 2.33 -6.30 16.00
N HIS A 252 2.01 -5.66 17.13
CA HIS A 252 2.16 -6.35 18.42
C HIS A 252 0.98 -7.29 18.72
N LEU A 253 1.33 -8.47 19.23
CA LEU A 253 0.41 -9.50 19.65
C LEU A 253 0.09 -9.42 21.15
N ASP A 254 0.77 -8.64 21.96
CA ASP A 254 0.27 -8.38 23.30
C ASP A 254 -0.84 -7.32 23.33
N ILE A 255 -1.49 -7.20 24.49
CA ILE A 255 -2.50 -6.17 24.82
C ILE A 255 -2.14 -5.57 26.18
N ALA A 256 -2.64 -4.36 26.46
CA ALA A 256 -2.39 -3.70 27.74
C ALA A 256 -2.75 -4.54 28.98
N GLU A 257 -1.80 -4.70 29.91
CA GLU A 257 -1.97 -5.53 31.11
C GLU A 257 -3.03 -5.03 32.09
N VAL A 258 -3.60 -5.95 32.89
CA VAL A 258 -4.57 -5.56 33.93
C VAL A 258 -3.97 -4.55 34.90
N GLY A 259 -4.61 -3.40 35.03
CA GLY A 259 -4.20 -2.30 35.89
C GLY A 259 -3.31 -1.26 35.20
N SER A 260 -2.96 -1.44 33.92
CA SER A 260 -2.32 -0.40 33.12
C SER A 260 -3.32 0.74 32.82
N GLY A 261 -2.81 1.95 32.61
CA GLY A 261 -3.64 3.10 32.20
C GLY A 261 -3.70 3.23 30.68
N PRO A 262 -4.63 4.04 30.13
CA PRO A 262 -5.60 4.85 30.88
C PRO A 262 -6.86 4.10 31.36
N GLY A 263 -7.26 3.00 30.72
CA GLY A 263 -8.54 2.33 30.96
C GLY A 263 -8.57 1.22 32.02
N GLY A 264 -7.43 0.87 32.61
CA GLY A 264 -7.31 -0.20 33.61
C GLY A 264 -6.89 -1.56 33.05
N GLY A 265 -6.41 -1.60 31.82
CA GLY A 265 -6.00 -2.81 31.10
C GLY A 265 -7.08 -3.34 30.17
N THR A 266 -6.66 -4.17 29.23
CA THR A 266 -7.49 -4.69 28.14
C THR A 266 -7.82 -6.15 28.37
N HIS A 267 -8.95 -6.65 27.86
CA HIS A 267 -9.25 -8.09 27.87
C HIS A 267 -9.22 -8.69 26.44
N ILE A 268 -9.92 -8.03 25.52
CA ILE A 268 -10.05 -8.47 24.13
C ILE A 268 -8.94 -7.89 23.25
N GLY A 269 -8.79 -6.56 23.24
CA GLY A 269 -7.76 -5.87 22.47
C GLY A 269 -8.05 -5.92 20.99
N ALA A 270 -9.25 -5.47 20.62
CA ALA A 270 -9.73 -5.50 19.25
C ALA A 270 -9.04 -4.41 18.42
N HIS A 271 -9.13 -3.16 18.85
CA HIS A 271 -8.43 -2.04 18.24
C HIS A 271 -6.94 -2.15 18.51
N ASP A 272 -6.58 -2.40 19.77
CA ASP A 272 -5.20 -2.39 20.26
C ASP A 272 -4.81 -3.79 20.79
N ASN A 273 -4.13 -4.63 20.00
CA ASN A 273 -3.82 -4.44 18.58
C ASN A 273 -4.26 -5.62 17.71
N GLY A 274 -5.48 -6.10 17.94
CA GLY A 274 -6.04 -7.25 17.22
C GLY A 274 -6.23 -6.95 15.74
N ALA A 275 -6.67 -5.73 15.44
CA ALA A 275 -6.87 -5.21 14.10
C ALA A 275 -5.55 -5.16 13.31
N GLY A 276 -4.45 -4.69 13.91
CA GLY A 276 -3.13 -4.69 13.25
C GLY A 276 -2.66 -6.10 12.92
N VAL A 277 -2.81 -7.05 13.86
CA VAL A 277 -2.50 -8.47 13.61
C VAL A 277 -3.33 -9.04 12.46
N ALA A 278 -4.64 -8.78 12.45
CA ALA A 278 -5.55 -9.26 11.40
C ALA A 278 -5.22 -8.68 10.01
N MET A 279 -4.97 -7.37 9.92
CA MET A 279 -4.61 -6.71 8.66
C MET A 279 -3.25 -7.17 8.12
N ILE A 280 -2.25 -7.36 8.98
CA ILE A 280 -0.94 -7.88 8.57
C ILE A 280 -1.03 -9.35 8.13
N LEU A 281 -1.84 -10.18 8.81
CA LEU A 281 -2.11 -11.56 8.38
C LEU A 281 -2.74 -11.60 6.99
N GLU A 282 -3.71 -10.74 6.73
CA GLU A 282 -4.38 -10.66 5.44
C GLU A 282 -3.44 -10.14 4.35
N ALA A 283 -2.67 -9.07 4.62
CA ALA A 283 -1.66 -8.60 3.68
C ALA A 283 -0.61 -9.69 3.37
N ALA A 284 -0.18 -10.44 4.39
CA ALA A 284 0.74 -11.55 4.22
C ALA A 284 0.15 -12.65 3.33
N SER A 285 -1.13 -12.99 3.49
CA SER A 285 -1.81 -14.02 2.70
C SER A 285 -1.77 -13.70 1.19
N GLY A 286 -1.96 -12.43 0.82
CA GLY A 286 -1.84 -11.97 -0.56
C GLY A 286 -0.40 -11.91 -1.07
N LEU A 287 0.55 -11.45 -0.25
CA LEU A 287 1.96 -11.30 -0.67
C LEU A 287 2.66 -12.65 -0.90
N VAL A 288 2.32 -13.69 -0.12
CA VAL A 288 2.95 -15.00 -0.25
C VAL A 288 2.57 -15.76 -1.52
N GLU A 289 1.65 -15.24 -2.34
CA GLU A 289 1.35 -15.81 -3.66
C GLU A 289 2.43 -15.51 -4.71
N PHE A 290 3.29 -14.51 -4.47
CA PHE A 290 4.26 -14.01 -5.45
C PHE A 290 5.71 -14.31 -5.07
N ASP A 291 6.57 -14.55 -6.04
CA ASP A 291 8.01 -14.56 -5.77
C ASP A 291 8.44 -13.13 -5.40
N LEU A 292 9.30 -13.03 -4.40
CA LEU A 292 9.82 -11.76 -3.89
C LEU A 292 11.33 -11.74 -4.11
N ARG A 293 11.86 -10.55 -4.44
CA ARG A 293 13.31 -10.37 -4.57
C ARG A 293 13.96 -10.52 -3.21
N ARG A 294 13.33 -9.98 -2.17
CA ARG A 294 13.80 -9.95 -0.77
C ARG A 294 13.04 -10.94 0.08
N THR A 295 13.61 -11.31 1.22
CA THR A 295 12.90 -12.14 2.19
C THR A 295 11.81 -11.30 2.85
N LEU A 296 10.58 -11.79 2.79
CA LEU A 296 9.47 -11.22 3.55
C LEU A 296 9.45 -11.87 4.94
N ALA A 297 9.63 -11.06 5.97
CA ALA A 297 9.47 -11.47 7.36
C ALA A 297 8.19 -10.83 7.91
N VAL A 298 7.23 -11.66 8.31
CA VAL A 298 5.99 -11.20 8.94
C VAL A 298 6.03 -11.62 10.39
N CYS A 299 6.03 -10.67 11.32
CA CYS A 299 6.26 -10.93 12.74
C CYS A 299 5.21 -10.27 13.62
N PHE A 300 4.81 -10.99 14.67
CA PHE A 300 3.99 -10.45 15.73
C PHE A 300 4.71 -10.45 17.06
N TRP A 301 4.77 -9.26 17.67
CA TRP A 301 5.65 -8.96 18.79
C TRP A 301 4.97 -9.19 20.14
N SER A 302 5.73 -9.67 21.13
CA SER A 302 5.29 -9.60 22.53
C SER A 302 5.79 -8.33 23.20
N ASN A 303 5.09 -7.92 24.25
CA ASN A 303 5.56 -6.93 25.21
C ASN A 303 5.85 -5.56 24.58
N GLU A 304 5.12 -5.14 23.55
CA GLU A 304 5.11 -3.75 23.08
C GLU A 304 4.65 -2.85 24.23
N GLU A 305 3.51 -3.23 24.83
CA GLU A 305 2.78 -2.54 25.91
C GLU A 305 3.59 -2.44 27.20
N ASN A 306 4.61 -3.29 27.28
CA ASN A 306 5.50 -3.45 28.41
C ASN A 306 6.90 -2.85 28.15
N GLY A 307 7.08 -2.13 27.03
CA GLY A 307 8.33 -1.46 26.66
C GLY A 307 9.12 -2.13 25.55
N TYR A 308 8.44 -2.58 24.49
CA TYR A 308 9.04 -3.08 23.23
C TYR A 308 9.95 -4.32 23.36
N TYR A 309 9.80 -5.11 24.43
CA TYR A 309 10.76 -6.16 24.73
C TYR A 309 10.81 -7.26 23.66
N GLY A 310 9.69 -7.59 23.01
CA GLY A 310 9.65 -8.62 21.97
C GLY A 310 10.46 -8.21 20.75
N VAL A 311 10.14 -7.07 20.15
CA VAL A 311 10.89 -6.56 18.99
C VAL A 311 12.36 -6.34 19.33
N ASP A 312 12.67 -5.82 20.52
CA ASP A 312 14.06 -5.60 20.93
C ASP A 312 14.89 -6.89 20.99
N ARG A 313 14.27 -7.99 21.46
CA ARG A 313 14.92 -9.30 21.47
C ARG A 313 15.02 -9.92 20.10
N TRP A 314 14.08 -9.63 19.20
CA TRP A 314 14.20 -10.08 17.82
C TRP A 314 15.35 -9.38 17.12
N ILE A 315 15.45 -8.06 17.24
CA ILE A 315 16.56 -7.26 16.73
C ILE A 315 17.91 -7.77 17.25
N ASP A 316 18.03 -8.06 18.55
CA ASP A 316 19.24 -8.63 19.17
C ASP A 316 19.70 -9.96 18.54
N ASN A 317 18.80 -10.67 17.86
CA ASN A 317 19.00 -12.03 17.36
C ASN A 317 18.83 -12.15 15.83
N ILE A 318 18.75 -11.03 15.11
CA ILE A 318 18.83 -11.04 13.64
C ILE A 318 20.18 -11.67 13.24
N PRO A 319 20.22 -12.60 12.26
CA PRO A 319 21.48 -13.14 11.77
C PRO A 319 22.41 -12.03 11.27
N SER A 320 23.71 -12.16 11.52
CA SER A 320 24.70 -11.11 11.23
C SER A 320 24.82 -10.70 9.76
N GLU A 321 24.41 -11.59 8.87
CA GLU A 321 24.40 -11.42 7.42
C GLU A 321 23.14 -10.73 6.90
N VAL A 322 22.09 -10.68 7.71
CA VAL A 322 20.79 -10.13 7.33
C VAL A 322 20.80 -8.62 7.46
N THR A 323 20.31 -7.94 6.42
CA THR A 323 20.04 -6.50 6.42
C THR A 323 18.53 -6.29 6.37
N ILE A 324 17.99 -5.52 7.31
CA ILE A 324 16.59 -5.08 7.24
C ILE A 324 16.52 -3.87 6.30
N THR A 325 15.65 -3.90 5.30
CA THR A 325 15.54 -2.79 4.33
C THR A 325 14.54 -1.74 4.79
N ASN A 326 13.35 -2.19 5.22
CA ASN A 326 12.24 -1.35 5.68
C ASN A 326 11.38 -2.13 6.68
N TYR A 327 10.61 -1.39 7.49
CA TYR A 327 9.61 -1.99 8.38
C TYR A 327 8.25 -1.28 8.26
N LEU A 328 7.19 -2.06 8.05
CA LEU A 328 5.81 -1.57 8.05
C LEU A 328 5.07 -2.14 9.27
N ASN A 329 4.59 -1.26 10.14
CA ASN A 329 3.86 -1.57 11.36
C ASN A 329 2.39 -1.19 11.22
N ILE A 330 1.53 -1.92 11.90
CA ILE A 330 0.17 -1.45 12.20
C ILE A 330 -0.06 -1.53 13.70
N ASP A 331 -0.44 -0.41 14.28
CA ASP A 331 -0.81 -0.30 15.68
C ASP A 331 -2.05 0.59 15.84
N SER A 332 -3.12 0.01 16.43
CA SER A 332 -4.30 0.77 16.78
C SER A 332 -4.94 1.44 15.56
N ALA A 333 -5.22 0.65 14.51
CA ALA A 333 -5.84 1.12 13.27
C ALA A 333 -7.15 0.38 12.95
N GLY A 334 -7.99 0.99 12.11
CA GLY A 334 -9.33 0.53 11.74
C GLY A 334 -10.45 1.45 12.23
N VAL A 335 -10.30 2.03 13.43
CA VAL A 335 -11.21 3.06 13.95
C VAL A 335 -10.73 4.44 13.50
N ASN A 336 -10.81 4.68 12.19
CA ASN A 336 -10.38 5.91 11.52
C ASN A 336 -11.13 6.08 10.19
N PHE A 337 -10.58 6.80 9.22
CA PHE A 337 -11.17 6.92 7.88
C PHE A 337 -11.60 5.54 7.32
N PRO A 338 -12.84 5.40 6.79
CA PRO A 338 -13.81 6.45 6.44
C PRO A 338 -14.73 6.93 7.58
N GLY A 339 -14.50 6.47 8.82
CA GLY A 339 -15.15 7.01 10.01
C GLY A 339 -14.73 8.45 10.34
N ASP A 340 -15.12 8.91 11.52
CA ASP A 340 -15.00 10.33 11.88
C ASP A 340 -13.60 10.78 12.29
N TYR A 341 -12.63 9.86 12.34
CA TYR A 341 -11.30 10.13 12.90
C TYR A 341 -10.19 10.02 11.86
N THR A 342 -9.12 10.77 12.09
CA THR A 342 -7.96 10.80 11.21
C THR A 342 -7.22 9.46 11.20
N LEU A 343 -6.98 8.91 10.01
CA LEU A 343 -5.99 7.86 9.82
C LEU A 343 -4.61 8.50 9.69
N VAL A 344 -3.66 8.04 10.49
CA VAL A 344 -2.31 8.60 10.56
C VAL A 344 -1.31 7.54 10.12
N MET A 345 -0.43 7.91 9.20
CA MET A 345 0.76 7.14 8.84
C MET A 345 1.99 7.93 9.26
N ASP A 346 2.65 7.43 10.30
CA ASP A 346 3.85 8.04 10.86
C ASP A 346 5.09 7.41 10.22
N VAL A 347 5.95 8.21 9.59
CA VAL A 347 7.21 7.77 8.96
C VAL A 347 8.39 8.29 9.78
N ILE A 348 9.39 7.43 10.03
CA ILE A 348 10.61 7.75 10.81
C ILE A 348 11.84 7.06 10.18
N PRO A 349 13.08 7.48 10.46
CA PRO A 349 13.50 8.52 11.43
C PRO A 349 13.15 9.95 11.01
N ASP A 350 13.06 10.84 12.01
CA ASP A 350 13.11 12.31 11.90
C ASP A 350 14.22 12.75 12.89
N THR A 351 15.41 13.07 12.37
CA THR A 351 16.64 13.25 13.16
C THR A 351 17.01 14.71 13.40
N ASP A 352 16.59 15.62 12.52
CA ASP A 352 17.03 17.01 12.50
C ASP A 352 15.94 18.05 12.86
N ASP A 353 14.71 17.60 13.13
CA ASP A 353 13.54 18.45 13.35
C ASP A 353 13.21 19.39 12.15
N GLU A 354 13.69 19.07 10.94
CA GLU A 354 13.35 19.74 9.69
C GLU A 354 12.49 18.82 8.79
N LEU A 355 11.60 19.41 8.01
CA LEU A 355 10.81 18.66 7.02
C LEU A 355 11.72 18.28 5.87
N GLY A 356 11.89 16.99 5.55
CA GLY A 356 12.96 16.69 4.59
C GLY A 356 13.35 15.25 4.41
N GLU A 357 13.59 14.59 5.53
CA GLU A 357 14.43 13.39 5.59
C GLU A 357 13.80 12.21 4.85
N GLN A 358 12.48 12.06 4.92
CA GLN A 358 11.72 10.93 4.43
C GLN A 358 10.71 11.30 3.34
N TRP A 359 10.93 12.41 2.60
CA TRP A 359 10.03 12.83 1.52
C TRP A 359 9.84 11.74 0.45
N GLU A 360 10.87 10.97 0.12
CA GLU A 360 10.74 9.88 -0.85
C GLU A 360 9.71 8.85 -0.36
N PHE A 361 9.84 8.41 0.90
CA PHE A 361 8.92 7.45 1.51
C PHE A 361 7.51 8.02 1.65
N ILE A 362 7.37 9.27 2.06
CA ILE A 362 6.06 9.94 2.21
C ILE A 362 5.35 10.05 0.86
N HIS A 363 6.03 10.58 -0.16
CA HIS A 363 5.41 10.72 -1.48
C HIS A 363 5.06 9.35 -2.08
N MET A 364 5.90 8.34 -1.87
CA MET A 364 5.63 6.97 -2.30
C MET A 364 4.39 6.40 -1.59
N THR A 365 4.26 6.58 -0.28
CA THR A 365 3.09 6.16 0.49
C THR A 365 1.82 6.87 0.04
N GLU A 366 1.84 8.20 -0.13
CA GLU A 366 0.69 8.96 -0.64
C GLU A 366 0.32 8.57 -2.08
N TRP A 367 1.33 8.33 -2.94
CA TRP A 367 1.13 7.90 -4.31
C TRP A 367 0.39 6.56 -4.37
N LEU A 368 0.92 5.54 -3.69
CA LEU A 368 0.32 4.20 -3.70
C LEU A 368 -1.09 4.20 -3.11
N GLY A 369 -1.33 5.00 -2.08
CA GLY A 369 -2.66 5.21 -1.51
C GLY A 369 -3.65 5.81 -2.49
N SER A 370 -3.34 6.99 -3.01
CA SER A 370 -4.21 7.75 -3.92
C SER A 370 -4.35 7.11 -5.30
N ASN A 371 -3.41 6.24 -5.68
CA ASN A 371 -3.48 5.53 -6.95
C ASN A 371 -4.37 4.29 -6.89
N ASN A 372 -4.60 3.78 -5.69
CA ASN A 372 -5.45 2.62 -5.45
C ASN A 372 -6.83 2.98 -4.89
N ASN A 373 -6.97 4.16 -4.28
CA ASN A 373 -8.17 4.66 -3.61
C ASN A 373 -8.46 6.12 -3.99
N ASP A 374 -9.72 6.54 -4.02
CA ASP A 374 -10.11 7.94 -4.31
C ASP A 374 -9.98 8.85 -3.08
N ILE A 375 -8.74 9.07 -2.63
CA ILE A 375 -8.44 9.70 -1.34
C ILE A 375 -7.55 10.95 -1.46
N ALA A 376 -7.30 11.44 -2.67
CA ALA A 376 -6.42 12.60 -2.88
C ALA A 376 -6.88 13.84 -2.10
N GLN A 377 -8.20 14.10 -2.06
CA GLN A 377 -8.76 15.19 -1.25
C GLN A 377 -8.61 14.92 0.26
N THR A 378 -8.81 13.69 0.69
CA THR A 378 -8.67 13.25 2.08
C THR A 378 -7.24 13.45 2.60
N LEU A 379 -6.24 13.14 1.77
CA LEU A 379 -4.82 13.41 2.04
C LEU A 379 -4.53 14.92 2.15
N ARG A 380 -5.09 15.74 1.25
CA ARG A 380 -4.98 17.21 1.36
C ARG A 380 -5.54 17.74 2.67
N ASN A 381 -6.72 17.24 3.08
CA ASN A 381 -7.35 17.65 4.33
C ASN A 381 -6.48 17.30 5.54
N GLY A 382 -5.89 16.09 5.57
CA GLY A 382 -5.01 15.68 6.67
C GLY A 382 -3.71 16.48 6.70
N ARG A 383 -3.15 16.83 5.54
CA ARG A 383 -2.00 17.74 5.46
C ARG A 383 -2.33 19.15 5.95
N ASP A 384 -3.49 19.69 5.57
CA ASP A 384 -3.95 20.99 6.04
C ASP A 384 -4.17 20.97 7.56
N LEU A 385 -4.76 19.90 8.11
CA LEU A 385 -4.91 19.69 9.55
C LEU A 385 -3.56 19.67 10.26
N TYR A 386 -2.58 18.93 9.74
CA TYR A 386 -1.22 18.85 10.30
C TYR A 386 -0.59 20.23 10.45
N TYR A 387 -0.62 21.04 9.39
CA TYR A 387 0.04 22.34 9.39
C TYR A 387 -0.73 23.43 10.12
N SER A 388 -2.06 23.30 10.22
CA SER A 388 -2.90 24.33 10.86
C SER A 388 -3.14 24.09 12.35
N GLU A 389 -3.33 22.84 12.77
CA GLU A 389 -3.69 22.47 14.16
C GLU A 389 -2.64 21.58 14.84
N GLY A 390 -1.77 20.92 14.06
CA GLY A 390 -0.67 20.10 14.56
C GLY A 390 -1.05 18.65 14.84
N TYR A 391 -0.03 17.82 15.09
CA TYR A 391 -0.18 16.37 15.34
C TYR A 391 -1.21 16.01 16.41
N ALA A 392 -1.29 16.80 17.50
CA ALA A 392 -2.20 16.52 18.60
C ALA A 392 -3.68 16.55 18.19
N ALA A 393 -4.05 17.39 17.22
CA ALA A 393 -5.44 17.48 16.73
C ALA A 393 -5.88 16.20 16.00
N MET A 394 -4.95 15.52 15.32
CA MET A 394 -5.24 14.25 14.62
C MET A 394 -5.57 13.09 15.57
N LYS A 395 -5.22 13.22 16.85
CA LYS A 395 -5.48 12.23 17.90
C LYS A 395 -6.54 12.73 18.89
N ASP A 396 -7.17 13.88 18.64
CA ASP A 396 -8.19 14.46 19.49
C ASP A 396 -9.56 13.83 19.17
N HIS A 397 -10.14 13.13 20.15
CA HIS A 397 -11.48 12.55 19.99
C HIS A 397 -12.60 13.52 20.39
N ASP A 398 -12.30 14.55 21.18
CA ASP A 398 -13.27 15.57 21.56
C ASP A 398 -13.62 16.47 20.35
N HIS A 399 -12.71 16.53 19.36
CA HIS A 399 -12.86 17.26 18.10
C HIS A 399 -12.54 16.35 16.92
N THR A 400 -13.55 15.63 16.44
CA THR A 400 -13.38 14.71 15.32
C THR A 400 -13.07 15.44 14.01
N HIS A 401 -12.27 14.80 13.16
CA HIS A 401 -11.83 15.31 11.86
C HIS A 401 -12.17 14.30 10.76
N PRO A 402 -13.45 14.16 10.38
CA PRO A 402 -13.85 13.23 9.33
C PRO A 402 -13.19 13.59 7.99
N ASN A 403 -13.02 12.60 7.11
CA ASN A 403 -12.38 12.77 5.81
C ASN A 403 -10.95 13.33 5.89
N THR A 404 -10.14 12.82 6.82
CA THR A 404 -8.73 13.17 6.95
C THR A 404 -7.85 11.92 7.00
N ILE A 405 -6.80 11.91 6.18
CA ILE A 405 -5.70 10.93 6.21
C ILE A 405 -4.42 11.76 6.19
N SER A 406 -3.49 11.46 7.07
CA SER A 406 -2.20 12.15 7.11
C SER A 406 -1.06 11.17 6.98
N VAL A 407 -0.14 11.45 6.05
CA VAL A 407 1.15 10.78 5.93
C VAL A 407 2.21 11.84 6.22
N HIS A 408 3.04 11.63 7.24
CA HIS A 408 4.03 12.63 7.64
C HIS A 408 5.19 12.04 8.43
N GLU A 409 6.24 12.83 8.58
CA GLU A 409 7.39 12.53 9.43
C GLU A 409 7.00 12.71 10.90
N SER A 410 7.32 11.72 11.73
CA SER A 410 6.94 11.73 13.14
C SER A 410 8.16 11.81 14.06
N GLN A 411 8.29 12.93 14.77
CA GLN A 411 9.23 13.09 15.88
C GLN A 411 8.89 12.24 17.12
N ARG A 412 7.71 11.61 17.11
CA ARG A 412 7.12 10.95 18.27
C ARG A 412 6.58 9.60 17.86
N GLY A 413 7.47 8.74 17.36
CA GLY A 413 7.06 7.37 17.14
C GLY A 413 6.64 6.70 18.45
N ARG A 414 5.54 5.96 18.40
CA ARG A 414 4.97 5.21 19.52
C ARG A 414 4.43 3.89 19.01
N SER A 415 5.32 2.93 18.80
CA SER A 415 5.07 1.48 18.68
C SER A 415 6.41 0.80 18.36
N ASP A 416 6.38 -0.47 17.94
CA ASP A 416 7.55 -1.28 17.62
C ASP A 416 8.44 -0.69 16.50
N TYR A 417 7.86 0.08 15.57
CA TYR A 417 8.60 0.65 14.44
C TYR A 417 9.74 1.59 14.84
N VAL A 418 9.59 2.28 15.97
CA VAL A 418 10.65 3.10 16.57
C VAL A 418 11.91 2.30 16.83
N ARG A 419 11.77 1.02 17.20
CA ARG A 419 12.91 0.17 17.50
C ARG A 419 13.71 -0.19 16.26
N PHE A 420 13.06 -0.25 15.09
CA PHE A 420 13.74 -0.44 13.82
C PHE A 420 14.54 0.81 13.43
N ALA A 421 13.93 1.99 13.47
CA ALA A 421 14.63 3.24 13.20
C ALA A 421 15.80 3.47 14.17
N ASP A 422 15.54 3.46 15.49
CA ASP A 422 16.53 3.80 16.52
C ASP A 422 17.73 2.84 16.57
N ARG A 423 17.50 1.55 16.28
CA ARG A 423 18.50 0.50 16.53
C ARG A 423 19.15 -0.03 15.26
N LEU A 424 18.47 0.10 14.12
CA LEU A 424 18.93 -0.43 12.84
C LEU A 424 19.15 0.66 11.78
N ASP A 425 18.76 1.91 12.05
CA ASP A 425 18.85 3.01 11.07
C ASP A 425 18.05 2.69 9.79
N VAL A 426 16.82 2.22 10.01
CA VAL A 426 15.91 1.74 8.96
C VAL A 426 14.69 2.64 8.88
N VAL A 427 14.35 3.07 7.66
CA VAL A 427 13.09 3.78 7.40
C VAL A 427 11.92 2.86 7.72
N SER A 428 11.09 3.29 8.65
CA SER A 428 9.96 2.52 9.14
C SER A 428 8.71 3.37 9.26
N MET A 429 7.56 2.73 9.10
CA MET A 429 6.27 3.40 9.09
C MET A 429 5.26 2.66 9.96
N ASP A 430 4.39 3.42 10.63
CA ASP A 430 3.25 2.88 11.36
C ASP A 430 1.93 3.38 10.79
N PHE A 431 0.99 2.46 10.55
CA PHE A 431 -0.42 2.80 10.40
C PHE A 431 -1.06 2.82 11.78
N GLY A 432 -1.54 3.99 12.20
CA GLY A 432 -2.22 4.11 13.48
C GLY A 432 -3.31 5.16 13.50
N ALA A 433 -4.11 5.11 14.57
CA ALA A 433 -5.23 6.02 14.78
C ALA A 433 -5.42 6.28 16.27
N ILE A 434 -5.75 7.54 16.59
CA ILE A 434 -6.29 8.00 17.89
C ILE A 434 -5.71 7.33 19.16
N THR A 435 -4.44 6.93 19.18
CA THR A 435 -3.82 6.29 20.34
C THR A 435 -3.84 7.27 21.52
N GLY A 436 -4.66 6.97 22.53
CA GLY A 436 -4.95 7.86 23.66
C GLY A 436 -6.19 8.77 23.53
N GLY A 437 -6.84 8.83 22.38
CA GLY A 437 -8.17 9.43 22.19
C GLY A 437 -9.28 8.42 21.89
N TYR A 438 -8.98 7.16 21.56
CA TYR A 438 -10.00 6.10 21.63
C TYR A 438 -10.39 5.89 23.10
N ASP A 439 -11.66 6.11 23.47
CA ASP A 439 -12.12 6.03 24.87
C ASP A 439 -11.85 4.67 25.53
N CYS A 440 -11.77 3.63 24.70
CA CYS A 440 -11.52 2.26 25.13
C CYS A 440 -10.05 1.84 25.02
N TYR A 441 -9.13 2.77 24.71
CA TYR A 441 -7.70 2.50 24.72
C TYR A 441 -7.23 2.01 26.10
N HIS A 442 -6.53 0.87 26.11
CA HIS A 442 -6.14 0.14 27.32
C HIS A 442 -7.29 -0.09 28.31
N ALA A 443 -8.50 -0.38 27.81
CA ALA A 443 -9.70 -0.56 28.61
C ALA A 443 -10.41 -1.89 28.29
N PRO A 444 -11.21 -2.44 29.22
CA PRO A 444 -11.98 -3.66 28.96
C PRO A 444 -13.04 -3.52 27.87
N CYS A 445 -13.39 -2.29 27.47
CA CYS A 445 -14.33 -2.03 26.38
C CYS A 445 -13.67 -2.03 24.98
N ASP A 446 -12.36 -2.26 24.87
CA ASP A 446 -11.71 -2.45 23.56
C ASP A 446 -12.15 -3.78 22.93
N THR A 447 -13.28 -3.74 22.24
CA THR A 447 -13.98 -4.87 21.64
C THR A 447 -14.41 -4.54 20.22
N LEU A 448 -14.65 -5.57 19.39
CA LEU A 448 -15.13 -5.38 18.02
C LEU A 448 -16.48 -4.65 17.98
N GLU A 449 -17.39 -4.94 18.92
CA GLU A 449 -18.67 -4.22 19.03
C GLU A 449 -18.44 -2.71 19.21
N THR A 450 -17.50 -2.33 20.08
CA THR A 450 -17.16 -0.92 20.28
C THR A 450 -16.47 -0.31 19.06
N MET A 451 -15.60 -1.04 18.34
CA MET A 451 -15.05 -0.56 17.07
C MET A 451 -16.16 -0.32 16.04
N VAL A 452 -17.14 -1.21 15.93
CA VAL A 452 -18.30 -1.06 15.04
C VAL A 452 -19.11 0.18 15.43
N ASP A 453 -19.41 0.37 16.71
CA ASP A 453 -20.15 1.55 17.18
C ASP A 453 -19.40 2.86 16.85
N TRP A 454 -18.08 2.88 17.01
CA TRP A 454 -17.25 4.06 16.71
C TRP A 454 -17.14 4.36 15.22
N MET A 455 -17.33 3.36 14.36
CA MET A 455 -17.25 3.49 12.91
C MET A 455 -18.60 3.81 12.27
N GLU A 456 -19.71 3.81 13.02
CA GLU A 456 -21.01 4.20 12.47
C GLU A 456 -21.03 5.69 12.12
N THR A 457 -21.50 6.02 10.92
CA THR A 457 -21.62 7.40 10.44
C THR A 457 -23.02 7.64 9.90
N ASP A 458 -23.37 8.90 9.61
CA ASP A 458 -24.65 9.24 8.97
C ASP A 458 -24.86 8.54 7.60
N ASN A 459 -23.78 8.09 6.94
CA ASN A 459 -23.81 7.58 5.57
C ASN A 459 -23.65 6.05 5.45
N ALA A 460 -23.14 5.38 6.48
CA ALA A 460 -22.79 3.97 6.44
C ALA A 460 -22.82 3.33 7.83
N THR A 461 -23.08 2.02 7.88
CA THR A 461 -23.02 1.25 9.12
C THR A 461 -21.57 1.13 9.61
N GLY A 462 -21.41 0.90 10.91
CA GLY A 462 -20.10 0.67 11.51
C GLY A 462 -19.32 -0.46 10.85
N GLN A 463 -19.97 -1.60 10.58
CA GLN A 463 -19.35 -2.72 9.90
C GLN A 463 -18.93 -2.37 8.46
N GLN A 464 -19.75 -1.64 7.70
CA GLN A 464 -19.38 -1.23 6.35
C GLN A 464 -18.11 -0.36 6.36
N ASN A 465 -18.07 0.64 7.23
CA ASN A 465 -16.93 1.54 7.36
C ASN A 465 -15.69 0.82 7.88
N LEU A 466 -15.85 -0.12 8.81
CA LEU A 466 -14.73 -0.89 9.34
C LEU A 466 -14.13 -1.82 8.28
N CYS A 467 -14.96 -2.50 7.49
CA CYS A 467 -14.51 -3.28 6.34
C CYS A 467 -13.77 -2.40 5.31
N GLU A 468 -14.25 -1.19 5.02
CA GLU A 468 -13.57 -0.26 4.10
C GLU A 468 -12.20 0.19 4.65
N SER A 469 -12.12 0.53 5.94
CA SER A 469 -10.85 0.91 6.59
C SER A 469 -9.83 -0.24 6.55
N PHE A 470 -10.25 -1.45 6.93
CA PHE A 470 -9.42 -2.64 6.87
C PHE A 470 -8.95 -2.98 5.45
N ASP A 471 -9.84 -2.86 4.46
CA ASP A 471 -9.52 -3.09 3.06
C ASP A 471 -8.48 -2.09 2.55
N MET A 472 -8.71 -0.81 2.81
CA MET A 472 -7.82 0.26 2.37
C MET A 472 -6.42 0.08 2.95
N ILE A 473 -6.31 -0.15 4.28
CA ILE A 473 -5.01 -0.31 4.97
C ILE A 473 -4.30 -1.57 4.50
N SER A 474 -4.99 -2.72 4.42
CA SER A 474 -4.39 -3.98 3.99
C SER A 474 -3.86 -3.89 2.55
N TRP A 475 -4.63 -3.31 1.64
CA TRP A 475 -4.15 -3.03 0.28
C TRP A 475 -2.98 -2.05 0.23
N TRP A 476 -2.97 -1.06 1.12
CA TRP A 476 -1.86 -0.11 1.22
C TRP A 476 -0.56 -0.81 1.62
N VAL A 477 -0.62 -1.70 2.61
CA VAL A 477 0.53 -2.53 3.02
C VAL A 477 1.00 -3.41 1.88
N VAL A 478 0.09 -4.08 1.16
CA VAL A 478 0.44 -4.92 0.00
C VAL A 478 1.15 -4.10 -1.09
N ASN A 479 0.60 -2.93 -1.43
CA ASN A 479 1.19 -2.06 -2.44
C ASN A 479 2.56 -1.52 -2.02
N LEU A 480 2.71 -1.12 -0.75
CA LEU A 480 3.99 -0.71 -0.17
C LEU A 480 5.00 -1.86 -0.23
N ALA A 481 4.60 -3.07 0.14
CA ALA A 481 5.48 -4.23 0.11
C ALA A 481 5.92 -4.58 -1.31
N PHE A 482 5.03 -4.51 -2.31
CA PHE A 482 5.43 -4.68 -3.72
C PHE A 482 6.42 -3.63 -4.18
N TYR A 483 6.22 -2.35 -3.80
CA TYR A 483 7.15 -1.29 -4.14
C TYR A 483 8.51 -1.51 -3.48
N LEU A 484 8.53 -1.74 -2.17
CA LEU A 484 9.77 -1.88 -1.37
C LEU A 484 10.51 -3.19 -1.67
N ASP A 485 9.82 -4.25 -2.12
CA ASP A 485 10.49 -5.44 -2.65
C ASP A 485 11.29 -5.12 -3.92
N GLU A 486 10.80 -4.23 -4.78
CA GLU A 486 11.50 -3.81 -5.99
C GLU A 486 12.58 -2.76 -5.70
N THR A 487 12.18 -1.67 -5.03
CA THR A 487 12.99 -0.48 -4.75
C THR A 487 12.85 -0.10 -3.28
N PRO A 488 13.68 -0.67 -2.38
CA PRO A 488 13.71 -0.27 -0.99
C PRO A 488 14.18 1.17 -0.87
N ILE A 489 13.65 1.87 0.12
CA ILE A 489 14.03 3.24 0.45
C ILE A 489 14.87 3.16 1.72
N TYR A 490 16.12 3.60 1.63
CA TYR A 490 17.04 3.62 2.76
C TYR A 490 17.08 5.01 3.38
N ASN A 491 17.47 5.09 4.64
CA ASN A 491 17.67 6.39 5.28
C ASN A 491 18.87 7.10 4.60
N GLU A 492 18.68 8.31 4.11
CA GLU A 492 19.70 9.09 3.37
C GLU A 492 20.38 10.13 4.28
N ASP A 493 21.00 9.70 5.38
CA ASP A 493 21.80 10.56 6.27
C ASP A 493 23.32 10.34 6.18
#